data_AF-A0A497XR07-F1
#
_entry.id   AF-A0A497XR07-F1
#
_cell.length_a   1.000
_cell.length_b   1.000
_cell.length_c   1.000
_cell.angle_alpha   90.00
_cell.angle_beta   90.00
_cell.angle_gamma   90.00
#
_symmetry.space_group_name_H-M   'P 1'
#
loop_
_entity.id
_entity.type
_entity.pdbx_description
1 polymer ?
#
loop_
_entity_poly.entity_id
_entity_poly.type
_entity_poly.pdbx_seq_one_letter_code
_entity_poly.pdbx_strand_id
1 'polypeptide(L)'
;MEEQYVAVPFSLVGFFVTNRPIEESIRDDLTPEEMEKLQDLVAKFLFKEGVKVALYPSVVPPDQAEEAVSELEGMIFGEEE
;
A
#
# COMPACT_ATOMS: atom_id res chain seq x y z
N MET A 1 -24.91 4.57 17.16
CA MET A 1 -24.76 4.37 15.71
C MET A 1 -23.46 3.62 15.56
N GLU A 2 -23.48 2.39 15.06
CA GLU A 2 -22.23 1.71 14.71
C GLU A 2 -21.51 2.57 13.67
N GLU A 3 -20.24 2.88 13.91
CA GLU A 3 -19.42 3.59 12.93
C GLU A 3 -19.24 2.66 11.72
N GLN A 4 -19.91 2.98 10.63
CA GLN A 4 -19.81 2.23 9.40
C GLN A 4 -18.51 2.64 8.70
N TYR A 5 -17.48 1.80 8.84
CA TYR A 5 -16.22 1.97 8.12
C TYR A 5 -16.37 1.47 6.68
N VAL A 6 -15.82 2.22 5.73
CA VAL A 6 -15.77 1.84 4.31
C VAL A 6 -14.31 1.76 3.91
N ALA A 7 -13.87 0.59 3.41
CA ALA A 7 -12.57 0.47 2.78
C ALA A 7 -12.70 0.87 1.30
N VAL A 8 -11.78 1.70 0.84
CA VAL A 8 -11.72 2.14 -0.55
C VAL A 8 -10.31 1.88 -1.05
N PRO A 9 -10.12 1.00 -2.05
CA PRO A 9 -8.81 0.83 -2.65
C PRO A 9 -8.40 2.11 -3.38
N PHE A 10 -7.14 2.52 -3.21
CA PHE A 10 -6.56 3.65 -3.93
C PHE A 10 -5.16 3.29 -4.43
N SER A 11 -4.71 3.96 -5.49
CA SER A 11 -3.41 3.72 -6.11
C SER A 11 -2.58 5.00 -6.15
N LEU A 12 -1.28 4.87 -5.91
CA LEU A 12 -0.28 5.91 -6.15
C LEU A 12 0.62 5.48 -7.30
N VAL A 13 0.58 6.23 -8.40
CA VAL A 13 1.39 5.94 -9.59
C VAL A 13 2.67 6.77 -9.54
N GLY A 14 3.82 6.08 -9.43
CA GLY A 14 5.14 6.68 -9.46
C GLY A 14 5.94 6.22 -10.68
N PHE A 15 6.90 7.03 -11.09
CA PHE A 15 7.90 6.66 -12.11
C PHE A 15 9.29 6.98 -11.57
N PHE A 16 10.23 6.07 -11.74
CA PHE A 16 11.62 6.27 -11.38
C PHE A 16 12.52 5.91 -12.56
N VAL A 17 13.70 6.51 -12.59
CA VAL A 17 14.72 6.26 -13.60
C VAL A 17 15.95 5.69 -12.90
N THR A 18 16.48 4.61 -13.44
CA THR A 18 17.66 3.94 -12.91
C THR A 18 18.61 3.56 -14.04
N ASN A 19 19.91 3.48 -13.73
CA ASN A 19 20.93 2.89 -14.58
C ASN A 19 21.39 1.51 -14.09
N ARG A 20 20.65 0.92 -13.14
CA ARG A 20 20.89 -0.40 -12.52
C ARG A 20 19.78 -1.38 -12.94
N PRO A 21 19.97 -2.71 -12.75
CA PRO A 21 18.88 -3.67 -12.83
C PRO A 21 17.69 -3.27 -11.93
N ILE A 22 16.48 -3.62 -12.33
CA ILE A 22 15.24 -3.22 -11.63
C ILE A 22 15.22 -3.81 -10.22
N GLU A 23 15.64 -5.07 -10.10
CA GLU A 23 15.71 -5.85 -8.87
C GLU A 23 16.67 -5.21 -7.85
N GLU A 24 17.70 -4.51 -8.32
CA GLU A 24 18.65 -3.78 -7.47
C GLU A 24 18.21 -2.33 -7.19
N SER A 25 17.16 -1.87 -7.87
CA SER A 25 16.68 -0.49 -7.80
C SER A 25 15.55 -0.30 -6.79
N ILE A 26 15.00 -1.41 -6.27
CA ILE A 26 13.85 -1.41 -5.37
C ILE A 26 14.27 -2.12 -4.09
N ARG A 27 14.06 -1.46 -2.95
CA ARG A 27 14.31 -2.07 -1.64
C ARG A 27 13.26 -3.16 -1.38
N ASP A 28 13.73 -4.35 -1.07
CA ASP A 28 12.95 -5.52 -0.67
C ASP A 28 13.04 -5.80 0.85
N ASP A 29 13.81 -5.00 1.57
CA ASP A 29 14.17 -5.18 2.99
C ASP A 29 13.48 -4.21 3.96
N LEU A 30 12.31 -3.67 3.57
CA LEU A 30 11.59 -2.71 4.40
C LEU A 30 11.09 -3.36 5.70
N THR A 31 11.51 -2.79 6.83
CA THR A 31 11.04 -3.24 8.14
C THR A 31 9.60 -2.77 8.42
N PRO A 32 8.86 -3.43 9.33
CA PRO A 32 7.51 -3.00 9.71
C PRO A 32 7.46 -1.55 10.21
N GLU A 33 8.45 -1.09 10.98
CA GLU A 33 8.52 0.28 11.50
C GLU A 33 8.75 1.31 10.38
N GLU A 34 9.60 0.99 9.39
CA GLU A 34 9.77 1.85 8.21
C GLU A 34 8.50 1.90 7.36
N MET A 35 7.78 0.78 7.25
CA MET A 35 6.49 0.73 6.55
C MET A 35 5.44 1.61 7.23
N GLU A 36 5.32 1.51 8.55
CA GLU A 36 4.40 2.33 9.34
C GLU A 36 4.67 3.83 9.13
N LYS A 37 5.95 4.24 9.17
CA LYS A 37 6.36 5.62 8.87
C LYS A 37 5.96 6.07 7.47
N LEU A 38 6.08 5.20 6.47
CA LEU A 38 5.68 5.52 5.09
C LEU A 38 4.16 5.68 4.97
N GLN A 39 3.39 4.78 5.57
CA GLN A 39 1.93 4.85 5.61
C GLN A 39 1.44 6.11 6.32
N ASP A 40 2.05 6.48 7.45
CA ASP A 40 1.74 7.71 8.18
C ASP A 40 2.02 8.96 7.36
N LEU A 41 3.14 8.98 6.62
CA LEU A 41 3.47 10.06 5.70
C LEU A 41 2.41 10.18 4.60
N VAL A 42 2.06 9.06 3.96
CA VAL A 42 1.03 9.03 2.91
C VAL A 42 -0.32 9.49 3.44
N ALA A 43 -0.76 8.97 4.59
CA ALA A 43 -1.99 9.35 5.26
C ALA A 43 -2.04 10.86 5.54
N LYS A 44 -0.98 11.40 6.14
CA LYS A 44 -0.86 12.82 6.51
C LYS A 44 -0.92 13.76 5.32
N PHE A 45 -0.32 13.39 4.18
CA PHE A 45 -0.20 14.28 3.02
C PHE A 45 -1.34 14.17 2.02
N LEU A 46 -1.92 12.98 1.87
CA LEU A 46 -2.92 12.72 0.81
C LEU A 46 -4.34 12.62 1.34
N PHE A 47 -4.54 12.39 2.63
CA PHE A 47 -5.86 12.14 3.21
C PHE A 47 -6.21 13.14 4.31
N LYS A 48 -7.51 13.22 4.62
CA LYS A 48 -8.02 14.01 5.75
C LYS A 48 -7.72 13.30 7.08
N GLU A 49 -7.76 14.06 8.17
CA GLU A 49 -7.57 13.54 9.52
C GLU A 49 -8.53 12.36 9.81
N GLY A 50 -8.00 11.32 10.46
CA GLY A 50 -8.74 10.11 10.82
C GLY A 50 -8.73 8.99 9.77
N VAL A 51 -8.18 9.22 8.57
CA VAL A 51 -8.02 8.16 7.56
C VAL A 51 -6.78 7.32 7.88
N LYS A 52 -6.98 6.00 7.99
CA LYS A 52 -5.89 5.02 8.10
C LYS A 52 -5.53 4.50 6.72
N VAL A 53 -4.24 4.34 6.47
CA VAL A 53 -3.71 3.85 5.20
C VAL A 53 -2.89 2.59 5.48
N ALA A 54 -3.12 1.57 4.67
CA ALA A 54 -2.27 0.38 4.58
C ALA A 54 -1.62 0.34 3.19
N LEU A 55 -0.33 0.01 3.15
CA LEU A 55 0.44 -0.15 1.91
C LEU A 55 1.12 -1.51 1.94
N TYR A 56 1.07 -2.21 0.80
CA TYR A 56 1.86 -3.41 0.57
C TYR A 56 2.92 -3.10 -0.49
N PRO A 57 4.23 -3.09 -0.14
CA PRO A 57 5.28 -2.79 -1.10
C PRO A 57 5.46 -3.96 -2.05
N SER A 58 4.96 -3.84 -3.27
CA SER A 58 5.23 -4.82 -4.33
C SER A 58 5.43 -4.11 -5.67
N VAL A 59 6.33 -4.66 -6.48
CA VAL A 59 6.47 -4.27 -7.89
C VAL A 59 5.44 -5.08 -8.63
N VAL A 60 4.27 -4.48 -8.84
CA VAL A 60 3.18 -5.18 -9.49
C VAL A 60 3.21 -4.81 -10.97
N PRO A 61 3.41 -5.78 -11.89
CA PRO A 61 3.09 -5.60 -13.29
C PRO A 61 1.69 -5.01 -13.45
N PRO A 62 1.44 -4.13 -14.44
CA PRO A 62 0.14 -3.47 -14.58
C PRO A 62 -1.06 -4.44 -14.61
N ASP A 63 -0.84 -5.64 -15.10
CA ASP A 63 -1.79 -6.76 -15.20
C ASP A 63 -2.02 -7.51 -13.88
N GLN A 64 -1.12 -7.39 -12.89
CA GLN A 64 -1.21 -8.04 -11.58
C GLN A 64 -1.75 -7.11 -10.48
N ALA A 65 -2.02 -5.84 -10.81
CA ALA A 65 -2.50 -4.84 -9.85
C ALA A 65 -3.83 -5.22 -9.21
N GLU A 66 -4.67 -5.96 -9.95
CA GLU A 66 -5.96 -6.46 -9.47
C GLU A 66 -5.80 -7.49 -8.36
N GLU A 67 -4.81 -8.37 -8.46
CA GLU A 67 -4.51 -9.42 -7.47
C GLU A 67 -3.95 -8.82 -6.17
N ALA A 68 -3.08 -7.81 -6.28
CA ALA A 68 -2.55 -7.08 -5.13
C ALA A 68 -3.64 -6.32 -4.35
N VAL A 69 -4.69 -5.84 -5.03
CA VAL A 69 -5.85 -5.21 -4.38
C VAL A 69 -6.65 -6.23 -3.56
N SER A 70 -6.87 -7.44 -4.08
CA SER A 70 -7.55 -8.50 -3.33
C SER A 70 -6.77 -8.95 -2.10
N GLU A 71 -5.43 -9.02 -2.16
CA GLU A 71 -4.60 -9.31 -0.97
C GLU A 71 -4.72 -8.20 0.08
N LEU A 72 -4.72 -6.93 -0.33
CA LEU A 72 -4.90 -5.79 0.57
C LEU A 72 -6.28 -5.79 1.25
N GLU A 73 -7.33 -6.18 0.54
CA GLU A 73 -8.66 -6.37 1.14
C GLU A 73 -8.63 -7.46 2.22
N GLY A 74 -8.00 -8.61 1.96
CA GLY A 74 -7.81 -9.68 2.94
C GLY A 74 -7.04 -9.24 4.18
N MET A 75 -6.02 -8.38 4.03
CA MET A 75 -5.26 -7.82 5.16
C MET A 75 -6.08 -6.83 6.01
N ILE A 76 -7.02 -6.11 5.41
CA ILE A 76 -7.86 -5.11 6.10
C ILE A 76 -9.03 -5.76 6.83
N PHE A 77 -9.66 -6.77 6.23
CA PHE A 77 -10.88 -7.39 6.76
C PHE A 77 -10.62 -8.71 7.50
N GLY A 78 -9.44 -9.32 7.33
CA GLY A 78 -9.14 -10.67 7.81
C GLY A 78 -9.80 -11.73 6.95
N GLU A 79 -9.18 -12.91 6.82
CA GLU A 79 -9.86 -14.10 6.31
C GLU A 79 -11.08 -14.37 7.21
N GLU A 80 -12.27 -13.94 6.79
CA GLU A 80 -13.52 -14.46 7.35
C GLU A 80 -13.67 -15.91 6.87
N GLU A 81 -13.23 -16.88 7.69
CA GLU A 81 -13.90 -18.19 7.78
C GLU A 81 -15.27 -18.05 8.46
#